data_AF-A0A951B1C9-F1
#
_entry.id   AF-A0A951B1C9-F1
#
_cell.length_a   1.000
_cell.length_b   1.000
_cell.length_c   1.000
_cell.angle_alpha   90.00
_cell.angle_beta   90.00
_cell.angle_gamma   90.00
#
_symmetry.space_group_name_H-M   'P 1'
#
loop_
_entity.id
_entity.type
_entity.pdbx_description
1 polymer ?
#
loop_
_entity_poly.entity_id
_entity_poly.type
_entity_poly.pdbx_seq_one_letter_code
_entity_poly.pdbx_strand_id
1 'polypeptide(L)'
;MDRNITRRLGVFASSAVIATGLVLAAGGTAFAAGNGGPGAPGGAGGAGGTCFVAGCFGGVGGNGGLGGPGGNGGFGIFNPGGNGGIGGNGGPGGAGGSCFTGIFATAGPCAAGNGGNGGGGGNGGNGGFSIFFNGGNGANGGNGGNGGVGGSCVNLAFTGCIAGNGGMGGPGGAGGAGGASILGNGGNGGNGGNGGAGGDGGFAF
;
A
#
# COMPACT_ATOMS: atom_id res chain seq x y z
N MET A 1 -49.52 8.19 18.75
CA MET A 1 -48.16 7.69 18.45
C MET A 1 -47.28 8.88 18.12
N ASP A 2 -46.30 9.14 18.98
CA ASP A 2 -45.55 10.38 19.06
C ASP A 2 -44.53 10.50 17.91
N ARG A 3 -44.69 11.51 17.05
CA ARG A 3 -43.82 11.78 15.88
C ARG A 3 -42.34 11.99 16.26
N ASN A 4 -42.04 12.24 17.53
CA ASN A 4 -40.67 12.39 18.02
C ASN A 4 -39.91 11.06 18.16
N ILE A 5 -40.60 9.93 18.35
CA ILE A 5 -39.93 8.62 18.50
C ILE A 5 -39.44 8.13 17.13
N THR A 6 -40.22 8.32 16.07
CA THR A 6 -39.87 7.88 14.71
C THR A 6 -38.68 8.65 14.13
N ARG A 7 -38.57 9.95 14.42
CA ARG A 7 -37.40 10.77 14.02
C ARG A 7 -36.11 10.32 14.70
N ARG A 8 -36.17 9.93 15.98
CA ARG A 8 -34.99 9.44 16.72
C ARG A 8 -34.53 8.07 16.23
N LEU A 9 -35.47 7.18 15.86
CA LEU A 9 -35.14 5.91 15.21
C LEU A 9 -34.51 6.10 13.82
N GLY A 10 -35.01 7.05 13.01
CA GLY A 10 -34.44 7.36 11.70
C GLY A 10 -33.00 7.91 11.78
N VAL A 11 -32.70 8.72 12.80
CA VAL A 11 -31.35 9.25 13.05
C VAL A 11 -30.42 8.15 13.58
N PHE A 12 -30.91 7.25 14.46
CA PHE A 12 -30.11 6.13 14.96
C PHE A 12 -29.80 5.08 13.88
N ALA A 13 -30.74 4.80 12.98
CA ALA A 13 -30.50 3.93 11.84
C ALA A 13 -29.51 4.57 10.85
N SER A 14 -29.59 5.89 10.64
CA SER A 14 -28.66 6.62 9.78
C SER A 14 -27.25 6.69 10.38
N SER A 15 -27.10 6.90 11.68
CA SER A 15 -25.80 6.89 12.35
C SER A 15 -25.22 5.49 12.46
N ALA A 16 -26.04 4.44 12.63
CA ALA A 16 -25.58 3.06 12.56
C ALA A 16 -25.14 2.68 11.14
N VAL A 17 -25.86 3.07 10.08
CA VAL A 17 -25.42 2.81 8.70
C VAL A 17 -24.19 3.63 8.32
N ILE A 18 -24.08 4.87 8.78
CA ILE A 18 -22.89 5.69 8.59
C ILE A 18 -21.72 5.11 9.40
N ALA A 19 -21.92 4.68 10.64
CA ALA A 19 -20.85 4.07 11.44
C ALA A 19 -20.46 2.69 10.92
N THR A 20 -21.41 1.84 10.50
CA THR A 20 -21.11 0.51 9.95
C THR A 20 -20.52 0.62 8.54
N GLY A 21 -20.98 1.57 7.73
CA GLY A 21 -20.43 1.89 6.42
C GLY A 21 -19.05 2.57 6.50
N LEU A 22 -18.82 3.43 7.51
CA LEU A 22 -17.52 4.02 7.81
C LEU A 22 -16.57 3.00 8.43
N VAL A 23 -17.06 2.04 9.23
CA VAL A 23 -16.27 0.93 9.78
C VAL A 23 -15.95 -0.13 8.72
N LEU A 24 -16.84 -0.34 7.74
CA LEU A 24 -16.52 -1.15 6.55
C LEU A 24 -15.55 -0.43 5.59
N ALA A 25 -15.70 0.88 5.41
CA ALA A 25 -14.77 1.69 4.61
C ALA A 25 -13.39 1.86 5.29
N ALA A 26 -13.36 1.91 6.62
CA ALA A 26 -12.16 1.87 7.46
C ALA A 26 -11.78 0.42 7.83
N GLY A 27 -12.02 -0.53 6.93
CA GLY A 27 -11.73 -1.95 7.11
C GLY A 27 -10.36 -2.16 7.76
N GLY A 28 -10.38 -2.70 8.97
CA GLY A 28 -9.20 -2.92 9.80
C GLY A 28 -9.34 -2.30 11.17
N THR A 29 -10.12 -2.93 12.06
CA THR A 29 -9.89 -2.77 13.50
C THR A 29 -8.42 -3.09 13.77
N ALA A 30 -7.77 -2.34 14.65
CA ALA A 30 -6.33 -2.34 14.92
C ALA A 30 -5.69 -3.70 15.32
N PHE A 31 -6.45 -4.80 15.29
CA PHE A 31 -6.05 -6.14 15.73
C PHE A 31 -6.40 -7.26 14.73
N ALA A 32 -7.01 -6.98 13.59
CA ALA A 32 -7.37 -8.00 12.60
C ALA A 32 -6.68 -7.74 11.27
N ALA A 33 -5.83 -8.69 10.86
CA ALA A 33 -5.32 -8.81 9.50
C ALA A 33 -6.47 -9.04 8.52
N GLY A 34 -7.13 -7.96 8.09
CA GLY A 34 -8.21 -7.97 7.12
C GLY A 34 -7.80 -7.25 5.85
N ASN A 35 -8.24 -7.75 4.70
CA ASN A 35 -8.08 -7.02 3.46
C ASN A 35 -9.05 -5.83 3.41
N GLY A 36 -8.63 -4.74 2.81
CA GLY A 36 -9.47 -3.58 2.57
C GLY A 36 -10.62 -3.90 1.62
N GLY A 37 -11.78 -3.32 1.89
CA GLY A 37 -12.94 -3.42 1.00
C GLY A 37 -12.73 -2.64 -0.31
N PRO A 38 -13.41 -3.01 -1.41
CA PRO A 38 -13.36 -2.23 -2.64
C PRO A 38 -14.03 -0.86 -2.46
N GLY A 39 -13.49 0.15 -3.15
CA GLY A 39 -14.07 1.48 -3.21
C GLY A 39 -15.34 1.51 -4.07
N ALA A 40 -16.30 2.34 -3.66
CA ALA A 40 -17.41 2.74 -4.52
C ALA A 40 -16.89 3.59 -5.70
N PRO A 41 -17.68 3.85 -6.77
CA PRO A 41 -17.28 4.77 -7.83
C PRO A 41 -16.78 6.12 -7.26
N GLY A 42 -15.61 6.57 -7.70
CA GLY A 42 -14.91 7.75 -7.16
C GLY A 42 -14.24 7.55 -5.80
N GLY A 43 -14.54 6.45 -5.10
CA GLY A 43 -14.08 6.15 -3.75
C GLY A 43 -12.76 5.39 -3.72
N ALA A 44 -11.98 5.69 -2.69
CA ALA A 44 -10.77 4.94 -2.35
C ALA A 44 -11.11 3.50 -1.95
N GLY A 45 -10.21 2.57 -2.26
CA GLY A 45 -10.22 1.25 -1.62
C GLY A 45 -9.91 1.36 -0.14
N GLY A 46 -10.49 0.46 0.66
CA GLY A 46 -10.22 0.37 2.09
C GLY A 46 -8.76 0.01 2.36
N ALA A 47 -8.22 0.45 3.49
CA ALA A 47 -6.87 0.06 3.90
C ALA A 47 -6.82 -1.43 4.30
N GLY A 48 -5.64 -2.03 4.18
CA GLY A 48 -5.36 -3.33 4.78
C GLY A 48 -5.13 -3.20 6.28
N GLY A 49 -5.64 -4.17 7.04
CA GLY A 49 -5.48 -4.23 8.49
C GLY A 49 -4.03 -4.48 8.92
N THR A 50 -3.67 -3.91 10.06
CA THR A 50 -2.34 -4.07 10.65
C THR A 50 -2.18 -5.42 11.36
N CYS A 51 -0.98 -5.97 11.32
CA CYS A 51 -0.61 -7.21 11.99
C CYS A 51 0.48 -6.94 13.03
N PHE A 52 0.20 -7.26 14.29
CA PHE A 52 1.14 -7.05 15.42
C PHE A 52 1.57 -8.36 16.11
N VAL A 53 1.02 -9.50 15.69
CA VAL A 53 1.25 -10.81 16.31
C VAL A 53 2.07 -11.68 15.37
N ALA A 54 3.09 -12.36 15.87
CA ALA A 54 3.88 -13.29 15.06
C ALA A 54 2.98 -14.32 14.35
N GLY A 55 3.12 -14.46 13.03
CA GLY A 55 2.35 -15.41 12.21
C GLY A 55 1.11 -14.83 11.52
N CYS A 56 0.77 -13.54 11.68
CA CYS A 56 -0.20 -12.87 10.80
C CYS A 56 0.51 -12.11 9.66
N PHE A 57 -0.23 -11.62 8.67
CA PHE A 57 0.31 -10.77 7.60
C PHE A 57 -0.43 -9.43 7.58
N GLY A 58 0.24 -8.36 7.17
CA GLY A 58 -0.45 -7.10 6.87
C GLY A 58 -1.52 -7.34 5.79
N GLY A 59 -2.72 -6.81 5.99
CA GLY A 59 -3.82 -6.96 5.05
C GLY A 59 -3.53 -6.28 3.71
N VAL A 60 -4.06 -6.82 2.62
CA VAL A 60 -3.96 -6.18 1.30
C VAL A 60 -4.94 -5.02 1.23
N GLY A 61 -4.52 -3.89 0.65
CA GLY A 61 -5.41 -2.77 0.39
C GLY A 61 -6.49 -3.12 -0.63
N GLY A 62 -7.69 -2.58 -0.44
CA GLY A 62 -8.81 -2.78 -1.35
C GLY A 62 -8.61 -2.04 -2.67
N ASN A 63 -9.25 -2.50 -3.75
CA ASN A 63 -9.19 -1.80 -5.02
C ASN A 63 -9.99 -0.50 -4.97
N GLY A 64 -9.51 0.55 -5.62
CA GLY A 64 -10.27 1.79 -5.82
C GLY A 64 -11.44 1.58 -6.76
N GLY A 65 -12.54 2.32 -6.55
CA GLY A 65 -13.59 2.41 -7.56
C GLY A 65 -13.15 3.30 -8.73
N LEU A 66 -13.99 3.45 -9.77
CA LEU A 66 -13.65 4.28 -10.94
C LEU A 66 -13.16 5.68 -10.55
N GLY A 67 -11.97 6.09 -10.98
CA GLY A 67 -11.31 7.34 -10.60
C GLY A 67 -10.72 7.38 -9.18
N GLY A 68 -11.03 6.39 -8.35
CA GLY A 68 -10.61 6.31 -6.96
C GLY A 68 -9.26 5.61 -6.77
N PRO A 69 -8.48 6.01 -5.76
CA PRO A 69 -7.20 5.40 -5.45
C PRO A 69 -7.36 3.99 -4.87
N GLY A 70 -6.36 3.14 -5.06
CA GLY A 70 -6.24 1.89 -4.33
C GLY A 70 -6.00 2.14 -2.84
N GLY A 71 -6.47 1.23 -2.00
CA GLY A 71 -6.22 1.26 -0.56
C GLY A 71 -4.79 0.90 -0.22
N ASN A 72 -4.26 1.43 0.87
CA ASN A 72 -2.90 1.09 1.32
C ASN A 72 -2.85 -0.31 1.93
N GLY A 73 -1.73 -1.00 1.77
CA GLY A 73 -1.45 -2.24 2.47
C GLY A 73 -1.23 -2.05 3.96
N GLY A 74 -1.52 -3.08 4.74
CA GLY A 74 -1.43 -3.06 6.20
C GLY A 74 0.01 -3.16 6.69
N PHE A 75 0.29 -2.50 7.81
CA PHE A 75 1.58 -2.56 8.49
C PHE A 75 1.79 -3.90 9.21
N GLY A 76 3.01 -4.45 9.18
CA GLY A 76 3.38 -5.66 9.90
C GLY A 76 4.48 -5.43 10.94
N ILE A 77 4.24 -5.79 12.20
CA ILE A 77 5.32 -5.96 13.19
C ILE A 77 5.63 -7.46 13.28
N PHE A 78 6.90 -7.81 13.11
CA PHE A 78 7.43 -9.18 13.05
C PHE A 78 6.92 -10.02 11.87
N ASN A 79 6.26 -9.39 10.91
CA ASN A 79 5.62 -10.05 9.77
C ASN A 79 5.65 -9.17 8.52
N PRO A 80 5.43 -9.74 7.33
CA PRO A 80 5.36 -8.95 6.10
C PRO A 80 4.24 -7.91 6.12
N GLY A 81 4.52 -6.78 5.49
CA GLY A 81 3.51 -5.77 5.18
C GLY A 81 2.59 -6.24 4.05
N GLY A 82 1.36 -5.74 4.03
CA GLY A 82 0.40 -6.07 2.98
C GLY A 82 0.64 -5.29 1.69
N ASN A 83 0.21 -5.82 0.56
CA ASN A 83 0.31 -5.08 -0.71
C ASN A 83 -0.72 -3.95 -0.79
N GLY A 84 -0.41 -2.90 -1.54
CA GLY A 84 -1.40 -1.88 -1.92
C GLY A 84 -2.44 -2.42 -2.89
N GLY A 85 -3.65 -1.87 -2.83
CA GLY A 85 -4.75 -2.16 -3.74
C GLY A 85 -4.57 -1.49 -5.10
N ILE A 86 -5.22 -2.03 -6.13
CA ILE A 86 -5.17 -1.47 -7.49
C ILE A 86 -6.04 -0.21 -7.54
N GLY A 87 -5.56 0.86 -8.18
CA GLY A 87 -6.36 2.05 -8.46
C GLY A 87 -7.46 1.77 -9.48
N GLY A 88 -8.64 2.38 -9.32
CA GLY A 88 -9.64 2.32 -10.38
C GLY A 88 -9.17 3.12 -11.61
N ASN A 89 -9.86 2.99 -12.74
CA ASN A 89 -9.48 3.74 -13.96
C ASN A 89 -9.40 5.25 -13.68
N GLY A 90 -8.26 5.89 -13.92
CA GLY A 90 -7.96 7.29 -13.56
C GLY A 90 -7.36 7.50 -12.16
N GLY A 91 -7.42 6.48 -11.29
CA GLY A 91 -6.95 6.53 -9.91
C GLY A 91 -5.56 5.91 -9.72
N PRO A 92 -4.75 6.43 -8.79
CA PRO A 92 -3.45 5.86 -8.47
C PRO A 92 -3.59 4.55 -7.68
N GLY A 93 -2.58 3.70 -7.73
CA GLY A 93 -2.51 2.52 -6.88
C GLY A 93 -2.20 2.86 -5.42
N GLY A 94 -2.58 1.97 -4.52
CA GLY A 94 -2.31 2.11 -3.08
C GLY A 94 -0.85 1.82 -2.73
N ALA A 95 -0.37 2.41 -1.64
CA ALA A 95 0.99 2.12 -1.16
C ALA A 95 1.09 0.74 -0.52
N GLY A 96 2.25 0.11 -0.61
CA GLY A 96 2.58 -1.10 0.11
C GLY A 96 2.72 -0.84 1.62
N GLY A 97 2.30 -1.82 2.40
CA GLY A 97 2.44 -1.83 3.84
C GLY A 97 3.89 -1.95 4.26
N SER A 98 4.29 -1.13 5.22
CA SER A 98 5.64 -1.24 5.79
C SER A 98 5.72 -2.42 6.78
N CYS A 99 6.93 -2.83 7.13
CA CYS A 99 7.11 -3.78 8.20
C CYS A 99 8.32 -3.48 9.09
N PHE A 100 8.26 -3.99 10.31
CA PHE A 100 9.33 -3.83 11.29
C PHE A 100 9.53 -5.15 12.05
N THR A 101 10.75 -5.66 12.05
CA THR A 101 11.15 -6.78 12.94
C THR A 101 12.13 -6.26 14.00
N GLY A 102 12.10 -6.80 15.21
CA GLY A 102 13.10 -6.45 16.23
C GLY A 102 14.42 -7.18 16.00
N ILE A 103 15.54 -6.61 16.45
CA ILE A 103 16.91 -7.17 16.30
C ILE A 103 17.03 -8.64 16.78
N PHE A 104 16.18 -9.05 17.72
CA PHE A 104 16.22 -10.37 18.36
C PHE A 104 15.02 -11.27 18.03
N ALA A 105 14.16 -10.86 17.10
CA ALA A 105 12.98 -11.64 16.77
C ALA A 105 13.34 -12.78 15.81
N THR A 106 13.14 -14.01 16.27
CA THR A 106 13.21 -15.25 15.47
C THR A 106 11.97 -15.48 14.60
N ALA A 107 10.99 -14.57 14.67
CA ALA A 107 9.82 -14.56 13.80
C ALA A 107 10.24 -14.18 12.37
N GLY A 108 9.61 -14.80 11.37
CA GLY A 108 10.07 -14.88 9.98
C GLY A 108 10.37 -13.55 9.27
N PRO A 109 10.93 -13.62 8.05
CA PRO A 109 11.41 -12.43 7.35
C PRO A 109 10.27 -11.45 7.08
N CYS A 110 10.40 -10.23 7.59
CA CYS A 110 9.46 -9.14 7.31
C CYS A 110 9.79 -8.58 5.93
N ALA A 111 9.02 -8.93 4.91
CA ALA A 111 9.11 -8.23 3.63
C ALA A 111 8.08 -7.10 3.60
N ALA A 112 8.50 -5.89 3.27
CA ALA A 112 7.52 -4.84 3.07
C ALA A 112 6.66 -5.14 1.83
N GLY A 113 5.40 -4.71 1.88
CA GLY A 113 4.45 -4.94 0.81
C GLY A 113 4.78 -4.12 -0.43
N ASN A 114 4.40 -4.64 -1.60
CA ASN A 114 4.53 -3.91 -2.85
C ASN A 114 3.39 -2.88 -2.99
N GLY A 115 3.63 -1.83 -3.77
CA GLY A 115 2.55 -0.95 -4.19
C GLY A 115 1.51 -1.67 -5.06
N GLY A 116 0.30 -1.11 -5.13
CA GLY A 116 -0.73 -1.53 -6.09
C GLY A 116 -0.59 -0.81 -7.42
N ASN A 117 -1.00 -1.45 -8.52
CA ASN A 117 -0.93 -0.82 -9.84
C ASN A 117 -1.90 0.37 -9.96
N GLY A 118 -1.53 1.39 -10.74
CA GLY A 118 -2.44 2.46 -11.13
C GLY A 118 -3.48 1.99 -12.15
N GLY A 119 -4.68 2.58 -12.13
CA GLY A 119 -5.63 2.45 -13.23
C GLY A 119 -5.20 3.28 -14.45
N GLY A 120 -5.93 3.25 -15.57
CA GLY A 120 -5.58 4.04 -16.76
C GLY A 120 -5.47 5.54 -16.44
N GLY A 121 -4.31 6.17 -16.65
CA GLY A 121 -4.04 7.56 -16.23
C GLY A 121 -3.47 7.71 -14.81
N GLY A 122 -3.53 6.66 -13.99
CA GLY A 122 -3.08 6.68 -12.60
C GLY A 122 -1.65 6.21 -12.41
N ASN A 123 -0.97 6.77 -11.42
CA ASN A 123 0.37 6.35 -11.03
C ASN A 123 0.34 5.00 -10.28
N GLY A 124 1.42 4.24 -10.38
CA GLY A 124 1.65 3.09 -9.53
C GLY A 124 1.84 3.50 -8.07
N GLY A 125 1.43 2.63 -7.15
CA GLY A 125 1.66 2.81 -5.72
C GLY A 125 3.12 2.56 -5.35
N ASN A 126 3.58 3.23 -4.29
CA ASN A 126 4.93 3.05 -3.76
C ASN A 126 5.05 1.74 -2.98
N GLY A 127 6.24 1.14 -2.97
CA GLY A 127 6.55 0.03 -2.08
C GLY A 127 6.66 0.44 -0.62
N GLY A 128 6.45 -0.52 0.28
CA GLY A 128 6.54 -0.29 1.71
C GLY A 128 7.99 -0.23 2.22
N PHE A 129 8.17 0.41 3.37
CA PHE A 129 9.45 0.48 4.08
C PHE A 129 9.66 -0.74 4.97
N SER A 130 10.92 -1.15 5.15
CA SER A 130 11.27 -2.20 6.10
C SER A 130 12.49 -1.86 6.96
N ILE A 131 12.50 -2.40 8.17
CA ILE A 131 13.70 -2.45 9.00
C ILE A 131 14.09 -3.92 9.13
N PHE A 132 15.36 -4.21 8.87
CA PHE A 132 16.07 -5.51 8.91
C PHE A 132 15.93 -6.43 7.71
N PHE A 133 15.11 -6.07 6.72
CA PHE A 133 14.78 -6.91 5.57
C PHE A 133 14.47 -6.06 4.35
N ASN A 134 14.00 -6.66 3.26
CA ASN A 134 13.81 -5.99 1.97
C ASN A 134 12.66 -4.99 1.95
N GLY A 135 12.88 -3.88 1.24
CA GLY A 135 11.82 -2.92 0.92
C GLY A 135 10.87 -3.50 -0.13
N GLY A 136 9.63 -3.01 -0.16
CA GLY A 136 8.64 -3.44 -1.16
C GLY A 136 8.91 -2.80 -2.51
N ASN A 137 8.53 -3.43 -3.61
CA ASN A 137 8.66 -2.82 -4.93
C ASN A 137 7.56 -1.77 -5.19
N GLY A 138 7.90 -0.74 -5.96
CA GLY A 138 6.94 0.14 -6.57
C GLY A 138 6.12 -0.59 -7.65
N ALA A 139 4.88 -0.15 -7.85
CA ALA A 139 3.97 -0.77 -8.80
C ALA A 139 3.99 -0.08 -10.16
N ASN A 140 3.38 -0.70 -11.16
CA ASN A 140 3.30 -0.09 -12.49
C ASN A 140 2.24 1.02 -12.54
N GLY A 141 2.55 2.08 -13.29
CA GLY A 141 1.57 3.08 -13.68
C GLY A 141 0.63 2.55 -14.76
N GLY A 142 -0.57 3.12 -14.83
CA GLY A 142 -1.46 2.95 -15.99
C GLY A 142 -1.05 3.86 -17.15
N ASN A 143 -1.81 3.85 -18.24
CA ASN A 143 -1.51 4.66 -19.43
C ASN A 143 -1.35 6.14 -19.10
N GLY A 144 -0.20 6.76 -19.39
CA GLY A 144 0.14 8.14 -19.01
C GLY A 144 0.56 8.33 -17.55
N GLY A 145 0.47 7.30 -16.72
CA GLY A 145 0.84 7.32 -15.31
C GLY A 145 2.28 6.86 -15.07
N ASN A 146 2.91 7.43 -14.05
CA ASN A 146 4.26 7.07 -13.64
C ASN A 146 4.28 5.76 -12.85
N GLY A 147 5.42 5.06 -12.88
CA GLY A 147 5.68 3.96 -11.97
C GLY A 147 5.80 4.44 -10.52
N GLY A 148 5.45 3.57 -9.58
CA GLY A 148 5.60 3.82 -8.16
C GLY A 148 7.05 3.73 -7.71
N VAL A 149 7.39 4.44 -6.63
CA VAL A 149 8.74 4.43 -6.06
C VAL A 149 8.96 3.14 -5.26
N GLY A 150 10.14 2.56 -5.37
CA GLY A 150 10.58 1.43 -4.55
C GLY A 150 10.65 1.78 -3.07
N GLY A 151 10.28 0.83 -2.23
CA GLY A 151 10.32 0.94 -0.78
C GLY A 151 11.75 0.90 -0.25
N SER A 152 12.05 1.77 0.70
CA SER A 152 13.37 1.82 1.32
C SER A 152 13.55 0.74 2.39
N CYS A 153 14.78 0.53 2.81
CA CYS A 153 15.06 -0.31 3.96
C CYS A 153 16.26 0.12 4.81
N VAL A 154 16.32 -0.39 6.03
CA VAL A 154 17.44 -0.18 6.94
C VAL A 154 17.87 -1.51 7.54
N ASN A 155 19.11 -1.91 7.34
CA ASN A 155 19.64 -3.17 7.86
C ASN A 155 20.57 -2.96 9.06
N LEU A 156 20.03 -3.01 10.28
CA LEU A 156 20.87 -2.91 11.49
C LEU A 156 21.36 -4.27 12.00
N ALA A 157 21.02 -5.38 11.33
CA ALA A 157 21.38 -6.75 11.73
C ALA A 157 22.45 -7.39 10.83
N PHE A 158 22.97 -6.67 9.83
CA PHE A 158 23.95 -7.17 8.84
C PHE A 158 23.46 -8.40 8.04
N THR A 159 22.15 -8.65 8.00
CA THR A 159 21.52 -9.81 7.35
C THR A 159 21.30 -9.63 5.85
N GLY A 160 21.81 -8.53 5.27
CA GLY A 160 21.49 -8.06 3.94
C GLY A 160 20.10 -7.42 3.88
N CYS A 161 20.02 -6.20 3.36
CA CYS A 161 18.77 -5.64 2.85
C CYS A 161 18.93 -5.24 1.39
N ILE A 162 17.89 -5.51 0.59
CA ILE A 162 17.69 -4.94 -0.73
C ILE A 162 16.48 -4.01 -0.68
N ALA A 163 16.69 -2.72 -0.97
CA ALA A 163 15.59 -1.79 -1.16
C ALA A 163 14.81 -2.16 -2.43
N GLY A 164 13.52 -1.87 -2.44
CA GLY A 164 12.64 -2.25 -3.54
C GLY A 164 12.95 -1.49 -4.82
N ASN A 165 12.67 -2.12 -5.95
CA ASN A 165 12.81 -1.49 -7.26
C ASN A 165 11.65 -0.53 -7.53
N GLY A 166 11.89 0.49 -8.33
CA GLY A 166 10.84 1.32 -8.90
C GLY A 166 9.97 0.54 -9.90
N GLY A 167 8.70 0.91 -9.97
CA GLY A 167 7.76 0.33 -10.92
C GLY A 167 7.90 0.88 -12.33
N MET A 168 7.34 0.19 -13.30
CA MET A 168 7.35 0.63 -14.70
C MET A 168 6.33 1.77 -14.92
N GLY A 169 6.72 2.80 -15.68
CA GLY A 169 5.77 3.79 -16.18
C GLY A 169 4.85 3.19 -17.24
N GLY A 170 3.59 3.63 -17.29
CA GLY A 170 2.74 3.33 -18.44
C GLY A 170 3.19 4.12 -19.68
N PRO A 171 2.62 3.88 -20.87
CA PRO A 171 2.96 4.65 -22.06
C PRO A 171 2.90 6.17 -21.80
N GLY A 172 3.96 6.90 -22.13
CA GLY A 172 4.13 8.33 -21.82
C GLY A 172 4.50 8.68 -20.37
N GLY A 173 4.45 7.73 -19.45
CA GLY A 173 4.79 7.89 -18.03
C GLY A 173 6.24 7.51 -17.72
N ALA A 174 6.82 8.18 -16.73
CA ALA A 174 8.16 7.90 -16.23
C ALA A 174 8.21 6.63 -15.37
N GLY A 175 9.36 5.97 -15.34
CA GLY A 175 9.63 4.89 -14.38
C GLY A 175 9.73 5.44 -12.96
N GLY A 176 9.38 4.62 -11.98
CA GLY A 176 9.53 4.98 -10.57
C GLY A 176 10.99 4.91 -10.13
N ALA A 177 11.39 5.72 -9.16
CA ALA A 177 12.73 5.61 -8.57
C ALA A 177 12.88 4.33 -7.73
N GLY A 178 14.11 3.81 -7.63
CA GLY A 178 14.45 2.74 -6.68
C GLY A 178 14.44 3.23 -5.24
N GLY A 179 14.18 2.32 -4.30
CA GLY A 179 14.20 2.60 -2.87
C GLY A 179 15.62 2.81 -2.33
N ALA A 180 15.74 3.56 -1.24
CA ALA A 180 17.02 3.76 -0.58
C ALA A 180 17.31 2.65 0.44
N SER A 181 18.59 2.33 0.64
CA SER A 181 19.02 1.41 1.70
C SER A 181 20.04 2.05 2.63
N ILE A 182 19.96 1.73 3.92
CA ILE A 182 21.06 1.96 4.87
C ILE A 182 21.63 0.59 5.25
N LEU A 183 22.93 0.40 5.05
CA LEU A 183 23.67 -0.86 5.25
C LEU A 183 23.13 -2.02 4.39
N GLY A 184 22.76 -1.70 3.14
CA GLY A 184 22.20 -2.62 2.16
C GLY A 184 22.45 -2.16 0.72
N ASN A 185 21.73 -2.75 -0.22
CA ASN A 185 21.75 -2.34 -1.62
C ASN A 185 20.53 -1.47 -1.96
N GLY A 186 20.78 -0.36 -2.65
CA GLY A 186 19.72 0.48 -3.21
C GLY A 186 18.93 -0.29 -4.26
N GLY A 187 17.67 0.10 -4.44
CA GLY A 187 16.80 -0.49 -5.45
C GLY A 187 17.13 0.01 -6.85
N ASN A 188 16.77 -0.74 -7.88
CA ASN A 188 16.89 -0.25 -9.25
C ASN A 188 15.74 0.70 -9.57
N GLY A 189 16.01 1.70 -10.42
CA GLY A 189 14.96 2.49 -11.04
C GLY A 189 14.10 1.64 -11.98
N GLY A 190 12.83 1.99 -12.09
CA GLY A 190 11.90 1.35 -13.02
C GLY A 190 12.09 1.85 -14.45
N ASN A 191 11.69 1.03 -15.42
CA ASN A 191 11.68 1.46 -16.82
C ASN A 191 10.59 2.51 -17.05
N GLY A 192 10.88 3.53 -17.86
CA GLY A 192 9.85 4.41 -18.42
C GLY A 192 8.97 3.65 -19.40
N GLY A 193 7.74 4.10 -19.58
CA GLY A 193 6.93 3.63 -20.70
C GLY A 193 7.41 4.23 -22.02
N ASN A 194 6.78 3.85 -23.13
CA ASN A 194 7.11 4.43 -24.44
C ASN A 194 7.01 5.96 -24.40
N GLY A 195 8.13 6.65 -24.65
CA GLY A 195 8.23 8.12 -24.58
C GLY A 195 8.43 8.71 -23.18
N GLY A 196 8.47 7.88 -22.14
CA GLY A 196 8.77 8.27 -20.76
C GLY A 196 10.23 8.01 -20.37
N ALA A 197 10.75 8.77 -19.42
CA ALA A 197 12.10 8.57 -18.87
C ALA A 197 12.14 7.34 -17.95
N GLY A 198 13.30 6.68 -17.87
CA GLY A 198 13.57 5.71 -16.81
C GLY A 198 13.59 6.39 -15.43
N GLY A 199 13.34 5.61 -14.38
CA GLY A 199 13.47 6.06 -13.00
C GLY A 199 14.91 6.00 -12.53
N ASP A 200 15.23 6.85 -11.55
CA ASP A 200 16.55 6.87 -10.93
C ASP A 200 16.80 5.62 -10.08
N GLY A 201 18.06 5.18 -10.03
CA GLY A 201 18.49 4.18 -9.06
C GLY A 201 18.38 4.69 -7.62
N GLY A 202 18.11 3.77 -6.70
CA GLY A 202 18.07 4.02 -5.28
C GLY A 202 19.48 4.16 -4.69
N PHE A 203 19.60 4.98 -3.65
CA PHE A 203 20.87 5.24 -2.99
C PHE A 203 21.14 4.21 -1.89
N ALA A 204 22.42 3.90 -1.68
CA ALA A 204 22.89 3.08 -0.58
C ALA A 204 23.85 3.89 0.30
N PHE A 205 23.63 3.85 1.62
CA PHE A 205 24.44 4.48 2.66
C PHE A 205 25.04 3.44 3.59
#